data_AF-X1VQC9-F1
#
_entry.id   AF-X1VQC9-F1
#
_cell.length_a   1.000
_cell.length_b   1.000
_cell.length_c   1.000
_cell.angle_alpha   90.00
_cell.angle_beta   90.00
_cell.angle_gamma   90.00
#
_symmetry.space_group_name_H-M   'P 1'
#
loop_
_entity.id
_entity.type
_entity.pdbx_description
1 polymer ?
#
loop_
_entity_poly.entity_id
_entity_poly.type
_entity_poly.pdbx_seq_one_letter_code
_entity_poly.pdbx_strand_id
1 'polypeptide(L)'
;MKTDLECVPCIIKQTINTLKISGCSNKLSKKVVSELLQKLENIDYDLSPAANSDIGYIVFREVTGIKDPYYDLKRKYNRLALDIYPKLEKVVDSAKDKLYMAAKA
;
A
#
# COMPACT_ATOMS: atom_id res chain seq x y z
N MET A 1 -0.33 -15.05 11.18
CA MET A 1 -0.13 -15.38 9.76
C MET A 1 1.33 -15.12 9.42
N LYS A 2 1.99 -16.03 8.72
CA LYS A 2 3.41 -15.93 8.34
C LYS A 2 3.54 -15.58 6.86
N THR A 3 4.70 -15.05 6.48
CA THR A 3 5.04 -14.81 5.07
C THR A 3 5.09 -16.14 4.32
N ASP A 4 4.52 -16.13 3.12
CA ASP A 4 4.51 -17.26 2.19
C ASP A 4 5.20 -16.85 0.88
N LEU A 5 5.51 -17.81 0.01
CA LEU A 5 6.24 -17.62 -1.23
C LEU A 5 5.61 -16.56 -2.15
N GLU A 6 4.28 -16.48 -2.19
CA GLU A 6 3.53 -15.49 -2.98
C GLU A 6 3.69 -14.05 -2.46
N CYS A 7 4.21 -13.86 -1.25
CA CYS A 7 4.46 -12.53 -0.71
C CYS A 7 5.63 -11.84 -1.42
N VAL A 8 6.67 -12.57 -1.81
CA VAL A 8 7.85 -12.00 -2.49
C VAL A 8 7.48 -11.27 -3.79
N PRO A 9 6.79 -11.91 -4.77
CA PRO A 9 6.36 -11.20 -5.97
C PRO A 9 5.36 -10.07 -5.67
N CYS A 10 4.56 -10.19 -4.62
CA CYS A 10 3.64 -9.14 -4.19
C CYS A 10 4.38 -7.87 -3.73
N ILE A 11 5.45 -8.02 -2.93
CA ILE A 11 6.29 -6.91 -2.44
C ILE A 11 7.01 -6.22 -3.61
N ILE A 12 7.53 -6.99 -4.57
CA ILE A 12 8.13 -6.45 -5.79
C ILE A 12 7.10 -5.61 -6.56
N LYS A 13 5.89 -6.15 -6.78
CA LYS A 13 4.81 -5.45 -7.48
C LYS A 13 4.37 -4.18 -6.74
N GLN A 14 4.26 -4.21 -5.42
CA GLN A 14 3.96 -3.05 -4.58
C GLN A 14 5.00 -1.95 -4.79
N THR A 15 6.29 -2.31 -4.76
CA THR A 15 7.38 -1.34 -4.92
C THR A 15 7.39 -0.72 -6.32
N ILE A 16 7.17 -1.53 -7.36
CA ILE A 16 7.05 -1.03 -8.74
C ILE A 16 5.86 -0.07 -8.89
N ASN A 17 4.71 -0.39 -8.30
CA ASN A 17 3.54 0.50 -8.31
C ASN A 17 3.84 1.82 -7.60
N THR A 18 4.55 1.76 -6.46
CA THR A 18 4.99 2.94 -5.71
C THR A 18 5.94 3.82 -6.54
N LEU A 19 6.87 3.21 -7.27
CA LEU A 19 7.75 3.93 -8.20
C LEU A 19 6.96 4.63 -9.32
N LYS A 20 5.97 3.96 -9.92
CA LYS A 20 5.15 4.52 -11.00
C LYS A 20 4.40 5.78 -10.59
N ILE A 21 3.82 5.79 -9.39
CA ILE A 21 3.06 6.96 -8.90
C ILE A 21 3.98 8.11 -8.46
N SER A 22 5.22 7.80 -8.06
CA SER A 22 6.16 8.78 -7.53
C SER A 22 6.82 9.67 -8.60
N GLY A 23 6.72 9.31 -9.89
CA GLY A 23 7.38 10.06 -10.97
C GLY A 23 8.91 9.97 -10.98
N CYS A 24 9.50 9.00 -10.28
CA CYS A 24 10.95 8.82 -10.22
C CYS A 24 11.59 8.58 -11.60
N SER A 25 12.81 9.07 -11.79
CA SER A 25 13.60 8.79 -13.01
C SER A 25 13.89 7.29 -13.15
N ASN A 26 14.08 6.82 -14.39
CA ASN A 26 14.40 5.43 -14.66
C ASN A 26 15.66 4.94 -13.90
N LYS A 27 16.67 5.80 -13.77
CA LYS A 27 17.90 5.48 -13.01
C LYS A 27 17.60 5.23 -11.53
N LEU A 28 16.78 6.08 -10.93
CA LEU A 28 16.41 5.97 -9.52
C LEU A 28 15.50 4.77 -9.27
N SER A 29 14.53 4.53 -10.16
CA SER A 29 13.65 3.36 -10.11
C SER A 29 14.41 2.04 -10.20
N LYS A 30 15.41 1.94 -11.09
CA LYS A 30 16.29 0.76 -11.17
C LYS A 30 17.10 0.56 -9.89
N LYS A 31 17.59 1.65 -9.28
CA LYS A 31 18.32 1.58 -8.00
C LYS A 31 17.43 1.03 -6.88
N VAL A 32 16.20 1.54 -6.75
CA VAL A 32 15.22 1.03 -5.77
C VAL A 32 14.96 -0.47 -5.95
N VAL A 33 14.71 -0.92 -7.17
CA VAL A 33 14.45 -2.35 -7.44
C VAL A 33 15.68 -3.20 -7.11
N SER A 34 16.88 -2.73 -7.46
CA SER A 34 18.12 -3.43 -7.15
C SER A 34 18.32 -3.62 -5.63
N GLU A 35 18.13 -2.56 -4.85
CA GLU A 35 18.27 -2.61 -3.39
C GLU A 35 17.15 -3.45 -2.74
N LEU A 36 15.94 -3.41 -3.29
CA LEU A 36 14.85 -4.25 -2.83
C LEU A 36 15.19 -5.74 -2.97
N LEU A 37 15.68 -6.16 -4.15
CA LEU A 37 15.99 -7.57 -4.39
C LEU A 37 17.09 -8.09 -3.44
N GLN A 38 18.08 -7.26 -3.11
CA GLN A 38 19.10 -7.59 -2.11
C GLN A 38 18.51 -7.77 -0.70
N LYS A 39 17.52 -6.96 -0.32
CA LYS A 39 16.82 -7.12 0.96
C LYS A 39 15.94 -8.38 0.98
N LEU A 40 15.26 -8.67 -0.13
CA LEU A 40 14.38 -9.83 -0.25
C LEU A 40 15.13 -11.17 -0.26
N GLU A 41 16.40 -11.19 -0.63
CA GLU A 41 17.25 -12.40 -0.52
C GLU A 41 17.26 -12.98 0.90
N ASN A 42 17.21 -12.11 1.92
CA ASN A 42 17.27 -12.49 3.33
C ASN A 42 15.93 -12.25 4.05
N ILE A 43 14.81 -12.39 3.33
CA ILE A 43 13.48 -12.20 3.92
C ILE A 43 13.21 -13.22 5.03
N ASP A 44 12.67 -12.74 6.17
CA ASP A 44 12.31 -13.59 7.30
C ASP A 44 10.88 -14.13 7.13
N TYR A 45 10.75 -15.42 6.83
CA TYR A 45 9.45 -16.07 6.62
C TYR A 45 8.65 -16.26 7.93
N ASP A 46 9.26 -16.10 9.10
CA ASP A 46 8.55 -16.16 10.38
C ASP A 46 7.79 -14.86 10.69
N LEU A 47 8.15 -13.76 10.05
CA LEU A 47 7.41 -12.50 10.12
C LEU A 47 6.09 -12.58 9.35
N SER A 48 5.18 -11.67 9.69
CA SER A 48 3.93 -11.52 8.95
C SER A 48 4.17 -10.89 7.57
N PRO A 49 3.31 -11.17 6.56
CA PRO A 49 3.38 -10.49 5.27
C PRO A 49 3.33 -8.97 5.38
N ALA A 50 2.55 -8.44 6.32
CA ALA A 50 2.45 -7.01 6.57
C ALA A 50 3.79 -6.42 7.04
N ALA A 51 4.48 -7.07 7.99
CA ALA A 51 5.79 -6.64 8.45
C ALA A 51 6.83 -6.67 7.32
N ASN A 52 6.88 -7.76 6.55
CA ASN A 52 7.81 -7.88 5.42
C ASN A 52 7.50 -6.91 4.26
N SER A 53 6.23 -6.56 4.06
CA SER A 53 5.85 -5.64 2.98
C SER A 53 6.41 -4.22 3.14
N ASP A 54 6.75 -3.82 4.37
CA ASP A 54 7.33 -2.49 4.62
C ASP A 54 8.75 -2.36 4.07
N ILE A 55 9.47 -3.48 3.84
CA ILE A 55 10.80 -3.48 3.20
C ILE A 55 10.77 -2.67 1.89
N GLY A 56 9.73 -2.88 1.07
CA GLY A 56 9.58 -2.16 -0.20
C GLY A 56 9.43 -0.64 -0.01
N TYR A 57 8.68 -0.22 1.00
CA TYR A 57 8.49 1.19 1.31
C TYR A 57 9.72 1.82 1.97
N ILE A 58 10.43 1.09 2.83
CA ILE A 58 11.68 1.53 3.45
C ILE A 58 12.72 1.82 2.36
N VAL A 59 13.02 0.83 1.50
CA VAL A 59 14.00 0.99 0.41
C VAL A 59 13.60 2.14 -0.52
N PHE A 60 12.31 2.23 -0.87
CA PHE A 60 11.82 3.35 -1.67
C PHE A 60 12.13 4.70 -1.02
N ARG A 61 11.83 4.88 0.27
CA ARG A 61 12.07 6.15 0.99
C ARG A 61 13.56 6.46 1.11
N GLU A 62 14.37 5.47 1.45
CA GLU A 62 15.82 5.62 1.63
C GLU A 62 16.52 6.04 0.33
N VAL A 63 16.14 5.43 -0.79
CA VAL A 63 16.77 5.72 -2.10
C VAL A 63 16.26 7.01 -2.71
N THR A 64 14.95 7.29 -2.61
CA THR A 64 14.32 8.40 -3.34
C THR A 64 14.23 9.69 -2.53
N GLY A 65 14.26 9.59 -1.19
CA GLY A 65 13.98 10.71 -0.29
C GLY A 65 12.49 11.13 -0.26
N ILE A 66 11.62 10.48 -1.03
CA ILE A 66 10.19 10.80 -1.08
C ILE A 66 9.50 10.20 0.13
N LYS A 67 9.01 11.06 1.03
CA LYS A 67 8.36 10.65 2.29
C LYS A 67 7.04 9.92 2.08
N ASP A 68 6.21 10.42 1.18
CA ASP A 68 4.86 9.90 0.94
C ASP A 68 4.52 9.89 -0.56
N PRO A 69 4.76 8.77 -1.27
CA PRO A 69 4.48 8.67 -2.70
C PRO A 69 2.98 8.67 -3.02
N TYR A 70 2.10 8.51 -2.03
CA TYR A 70 0.65 8.44 -2.21
C TYR A 70 -0.06 9.72 -1.78
N TYR A 71 0.65 10.80 -1.44
CA TYR A 71 0.04 12.01 -0.86
C TYR A 71 -1.16 12.54 -1.69
N ASP A 72 -0.94 12.78 -2.98
CA ASP A 72 -1.99 13.31 -3.86
C ASP A 72 -3.12 12.31 -4.11
N LEU A 73 -2.79 11.02 -4.21
CA LEU A 73 -3.78 9.96 -4.34
C LEU A 73 -4.66 9.85 -3.09
N LYS A 74 -4.06 9.90 -1.90
CA LYS A 74 -4.78 9.93 -0.61
C LYS A 74 -5.72 11.13 -0.55
N ARG A 75 -5.26 12.32 -0.94
CA ARG A 75 -6.14 13.51 -0.99
C ARG A 75 -7.29 13.34 -1.96
N LYS A 76 -7.02 12.83 -3.16
CA LYS A 76 -8.05 12.57 -4.18
C LYS A 76 -9.12 11.61 -3.67
N TYR A 77 -8.71 10.45 -3.14
CA TYR A 77 -9.65 9.43 -2.70
C TYR A 77 -10.36 9.78 -1.40
N ASN A 78 -9.70 10.49 -0.47
CA ASN A 78 -10.38 11.00 0.72
C ASN A 78 -11.50 11.97 0.33
N ARG A 79 -11.30 12.84 -0.66
CA ARG A 79 -12.37 13.72 -1.16
C ARG A 79 -13.53 12.91 -1.74
N LEU A 80 -13.24 11.95 -2.63
CA LEU A 80 -14.28 11.10 -3.22
C LEU A 80 -15.05 10.30 -2.17
N ALA A 81 -14.38 9.81 -1.13
CA ALA A 81 -15.00 9.11 -0.01
C ALA A 81 -15.94 10.03 0.79
N LEU A 82 -15.51 11.27 1.07
CA LEU A 82 -16.36 12.26 1.75
C LEU A 82 -17.58 12.65 0.92
N ASP A 83 -17.45 12.71 -0.41
CA ASP A 83 -18.57 13.02 -1.31
C ASP A 83 -19.68 11.95 -1.24
N ILE A 84 -19.33 10.67 -1.03
CA ILE A 84 -20.29 9.56 -0.93
C ILE A 84 -20.74 9.27 0.51
N TYR A 85 -20.00 9.75 1.52
CA TYR A 85 -20.24 9.45 2.93
C TYR A 85 -21.68 9.72 3.40
N PRO A 86 -22.32 10.88 3.09
CA PRO A 86 -23.70 11.14 3.51
C PRO A 86 -24.73 10.15 2.94
N LYS A 87 -24.43 9.55 1.79
CA LYS A 87 -25.28 8.51 1.20
C LYS A 87 -25.10 7.18 1.95
N LEU A 88 -23.87 6.84 2.33
CA LEU A 88 -23.57 5.62 3.09
C LEU A 88 -24.20 5.67 4.49
N GLU A 89 -24.17 6.84 5.17
CA GLU A 89 -24.89 7.01 6.44
C GLU A 89 -26.37 6.68 6.32
N LYS A 90 -27.05 7.18 5.28
CA LYS A 90 -28.48 6.87 5.05
C LYS A 90 -28.72 5.38 4.81
N VAL A 91 -27.80 4.70 4.10
CA VAL A 91 -27.90 3.26 3.88
C VAL A 91 -27.81 2.51 5.21
N VAL A 92 -26.87 2.87 6.08
CA VAL A 92 -26.72 2.26 7.41
C VAL A 92 -27.94 2.56 8.28
N ASP A 93 -28.43 3.79 8.31
CA ASP A 93 -29.55 4.19 9.15
C ASP A 93 -30.88 3.55 8.77
N SER A 94 -31.07 3.25 7.49
CA SER A 94 -32.26 2.57 6.99
C SER A 94 -32.21 1.05 7.09
N ALA A 95 -31.06 0.48 7.48
CA ALA A 95 -30.88 -0.97 7.56
C ALA A 95 -31.54 -1.56 8.82
N LYS A 96 -32.13 -2.75 8.66
CA LYS A 96 -32.69 -3.54 9.77
C LYS A 96 -31.61 -3.90 10.81
N ASP A 97 -30.42 -4.24 10.34
CA ASP A 97 -29.24 -4.47 11.17
C ASP A 97 -28.18 -3.41 10.83
N LYS A 98 -28.18 -2.34 11.62
CA LYS A 98 -27.29 -1.19 11.43
C LYS A 98 -25.83 -1.56 11.63
N LEU A 99 -25.52 -2.41 12.61
CA LEU A 99 -24.15 -2.80 12.92
C LEU A 99 -23.56 -3.63 11.77
N TYR A 100 -24.32 -4.62 11.29
CA TYR A 100 -23.91 -5.39 10.14
C TYR A 100 -23.76 -4.52 8.89
N MET A 101 -24.71 -3.60 8.65
CA MET A 101 -24.64 -2.72 7.48
C MET A 101 -23.42 -1.79 7.55
N ALA A 102 -23.10 -1.24 8.72
CA ALA A 102 -21.92 -0.38 8.90
C ALA A 102 -20.59 -1.14 8.67
N ALA A 103 -20.52 -2.42 9.02
CA ALA A 103 -19.33 -3.24 8.76
C ALA A 103 -19.20 -3.68 7.28
N LYS A 104 -20.31 -3.66 6.53
CA LYS A 104 -20.37 -4.09 5.13
C LYS A 104 -20.19 -2.92 4.14
N ALA A 105 -20.75 -1.76 4.47
CA ALA A 105 -20.84 -0.57 3.60
C ALA A 105 -19.51 0.17 3.51
#